data_AF-A0A9X7DHA8-F1
#
_entry.id   AF-A0A9X7DHA8-F1
#
_cell.length_a   1.000
_cell.length_b   1.000
_cell.length_c   1.000
_cell.angle_alpha   90.00
_cell.angle_beta   90.00
_cell.angle_gamma   90.00
#
_symmetry.space_group_name_H-M   'P 1'
#
loop_
_entity.id
_entity.type
_entity.pdbx_description
1 polymer ?
#
loop_
_entity_poly.entity_id
_entity_poly.type
_entity_poly.pdbx_seq_one_letter_code
_entity_poly.pdbx_strand_id
1 'polypeptide(L)' 'MEHFEAFLNSKNWIDNDLDARYININHPYAILISGEEGQITLRGNTGIDNGQNGEEIYSFTSLRELQEWFEENIGE' A
#
# COMPACT_ATOMS: atom_id res chain seq x y z
N MET A 1 -11.44 13.33 6.53
CA MET A 1 -10.03 13.11 6.21
C MET A 1 -10.02 11.80 5.48
N GLU A 2 -9.82 11.84 4.17
CA GLU A 2 -10.11 10.71 3.28
C GLU A 2 -9.35 9.46 3.74
N HIS A 3 -10.10 8.37 3.91
CA HIS A 3 -9.73 7.29 4.80
C HIS A 3 -8.88 6.22 4.09
N PHE A 4 -7.70 6.60 3.58
CA PHE A 4 -6.73 5.63 3.05
C PHE A 4 -6.52 4.49 4.04
N GLU A 5 -6.30 4.84 5.31
CA GLU A 5 -6.08 3.86 6.39
C GLU A 5 -7.28 2.93 6.58
N ALA A 6 -8.53 3.43 6.54
CA ALA A 6 -9.71 2.59 6.72
C ALA A 6 -9.92 1.64 5.52
N PHE A 7 -9.66 2.11 4.30
CA PHE A 7 -9.69 1.29 3.11
C PHE A 7 -8.61 0.20 3.17
N LEU A 8 -7.37 0.57 3.45
CA LEU A 8 -6.23 -0.34 3.57
C LEU A 8 -6.47 -1.40 4.64
N ASN A 9 -6.93 -0.99 5.83
CA ASN A 9 -7.29 -1.91 6.90
C ASN A 9 -8.41 -2.87 6.50
N SER A 10 -9.42 -2.41 5.74
CA SER A 10 -10.51 -3.28 5.24
C SER A 10 -10.02 -4.36 4.25
N LYS A 11 -8.85 -4.14 3.64
CA LYS A 11 -8.18 -5.05 2.70
C LYS A 11 -7.02 -5.83 3.36
N ASN A 12 -6.91 -5.81 4.68
CA ASN A 12 -5.83 -6.46 5.45
C ASN A 12 -4.42 -5.95 5.12
N TRP A 13 -4.30 -4.68 4.74
CA TRP A 13 -3.02 -3.99 4.66
C TRP A 13 -2.73 -3.37 6.02
N ILE A 14 -1.62 -3.76 6.63
CA ILE A 14 -1.34 -3.47 8.05
C ILE A 14 -0.08 -2.61 8.14
N ASP A 15 -0.17 -1.53 8.91
CA ASP A 15 0.99 -0.79 9.39
C ASP A 15 1.56 -1.48 10.64
N ASN A 16 2.69 -2.16 10.49
CA ASN A 16 3.31 -2.92 11.58
C ASN A 16 4.25 -2.07 12.44
N ASP A 17 4.87 -1.04 11.85
CA ASP A 17 5.95 -0.26 12.47
C ASP A 17 5.48 1.15 12.90
N LEU A 18 4.20 1.47 12.67
CA LEU A 18 3.59 2.78 12.90
C LEU A 18 4.31 3.90 12.14
N ASP A 19 4.85 3.57 10.96
CA ASP A 19 5.58 4.47 10.06
C ASP A 19 4.75 4.83 8.81
N ALA A 20 3.43 4.60 8.86
CA ALA A 20 2.49 4.78 7.75
C ALA A 20 2.81 3.91 6.52
N ARG A 21 3.56 2.82 6.71
CA ARG A 21 3.85 1.82 5.69
C ARG A 21 2.96 0.59 5.87
N TYR A 22 1.99 0.47 4.99
CA TYR A 22 1.02 -0.61 4.97
C TYR A 22 1.52 -1.76 4.11
N ILE A 23 1.48 -2.96 4.68
CA ILE A 23 1.94 -4.20 4.04
C ILE A 23 0.82 -5.25 4.12
N ASN A 24 0.62 -5.99 3.03
CA ASN A 24 -0.15 -7.22 3.02
C ASN A 24 0.79 -8.38 2.66
N ILE A 25 0.81 -9.43 3.50
CA ILE A 25 1.73 -10.57 3.33
C ILE A 25 1.51 -11.37 2.03
N ASN A 26 0.31 -11.25 1.45
CA ASN A 26 -0.07 -11.96 0.23
C ASN A 26 0.31 -11.18 -1.04
N HIS A 27 0.74 -9.93 -0.89
CA HIS A 27 1.06 -9.07 -2.02
C HIS A 27 2.52 -8.60 -1.98
N PRO A 28 3.18 -8.48 -3.15
CA PRO A 28 4.57 -8.05 -3.23
C PRO A 28 4.72 -6.53 -3.11
N TYR A 29 3.71 -5.79 -2.63
CA TYR A 29 3.74 -4.33 -2.58
C TYR A 29 3.79 -3.80 -1.14
N ALA A 30 4.26 -2.56 -1.00
CA ALA A 30 4.06 -1.74 0.18
C ALA A 30 3.44 -0.42 -0.22
N ILE A 31 2.56 0.10 0.64
CA ILE A 31 1.87 1.37 0.44
C ILE A 31 2.33 2.31 1.53
N LEU A 32 2.95 3.43 1.15
CA LEU A 32 3.35 4.47 2.07
C LEU A 32 2.37 5.64 1.95
N ILE A 33 1.81 6.09 3.07
CA ILE A 33 0.93 7.25 3.14
C ILE A 33 1.71 8.43 3.74
N SER A 34 1.66 9.59 3.08
CA SER A 34 2.31 10.81 3.54
C SER A 34 1.35 11.99 3.41
N GLY A 35 0.55 12.23 4.45
CA GLY A 35 -0.45 13.30 4.46
C GLY A 35 -1.65 12.95 3.57
N GLU A 36 -1.84 13.70 2.48
CA GLU A 36 -2.95 13.51 1.53
C GLU A 36 -2.54 12.70 0.30
N GLU A 37 -1.28 12.28 0.22
CA GLU A 37 -0.72 11.53 -0.91
C GLU A 37 -0.21 10.17 -0.43
N GLY A 38 0.00 9.27 -1.38
CA GLY A 38 0.64 8.00 -1.11
C GLY A 38 1.34 7.42 -2.32
N GLN A 39 2.17 6.42 -2.05
CA GLN A 39 2.97 5.73 -3.06
C GLN A 39 2.93 4.23 -2.84
N ILE A 40 2.98 3.49 -3.94
CA ILE A 40 3.05 2.04 -3.98
C ILE A 40 4.44 1.65 -4.46
N THR A 41 5.09 0.81 -3.69
CA THR A 41 6.42 0.29 -3.99
C THR A 41 6.38 -1.22 -4.20
N LEU A 42 7.12 -1.71 -5.19
CA LEU A 42 7.29 -3.15 -5.43
C LEU A 42 8.47 -3.67 -4.60
N ARG A 43 8.19 -4.58 -3.66
CA ARG A 43 9.17 -5.13 -2.70
C ARG A 43 9.95 -6.35 -3.23
N GLY A 44 9.56 -6.89 -4.37
CA GLY A 44 10.27 -7.99 -5.05
C GLY A 44 10.04 -9.40 -4.50
N ASN A 45 9.81 -9.59 -3.18
CA ASN A 45 9.51 -10.89 -2.57
C ASN A 45 8.24 -10.86 -1.71
N THR A 46 7.40 -11.91 -1.81
CA THR A 46 6.32 -12.21 -0.85
C THR A 46 6.88 -13.06 0.30
N GLY A 47 6.48 -12.80 1.55
CA GLY A 47 6.94 -13.54 2.73
C GLY A 47 7.52 -12.66 3.85
N ILE A 48 8.36 -13.26 4.71
CA ILE A 48 8.86 -12.67 5.98
C ILE A 48 10.03 -11.69 5.76
N ASP A 49 10.63 -11.70 4.57
CA ASP A 49 11.75 -10.83 4.25
C ASP A 49 11.20 -9.45 3.86
N ASN A 50 11.22 -8.55 4.83
CA ASN A 50 10.72 -7.19 4.69
C ASN A 50 11.71 -6.35 3.88
N GLY A 51 11.78 -6.59 2.57
CA GLY A 51 12.29 -5.61 1.62
C GLY A 51 11.47 -4.32 1.79
N GLN A 52 11.91 -3.45 2.69
CA GLN A 52 11.21 -2.20 3.05
C GLN A 52 11.46 -1.09 2.02
N ASN A 53 12.47 -1.27 1.16
CA ASN A 53 12.87 -0.33 0.11
C ASN A 53 12.62 -0.96 -1.26
N GLY A 54 11.35 -0.93 -1.68
CA GLY A 54 10.96 -1.28 -3.03
C GLY A 54 11.11 -0.12 -4.01
N GLU A 55 11.09 -0.40 -5.31
CA GLU A 55 10.98 0.62 -6.35
C GLU A 55 9.56 1.22 -6.34
N GLU A 56 9.43 2.54 -6.36
CA GLU A 56 8.13 3.19 -6.57
C GLU A 56 7.60 2.85 -7.96
N ILE A 57 6.40 2.29 -8.01
CA ILE A 57 5.74 1.89 -9.26
C ILE A 57 4.48 2.71 -9.54
N TYR A 58 3.93 3.38 -8.51
CA TYR A 58 2.72 4.18 -8.64
C TYR A 58 2.62 5.20 -7.49
N SER A 59 2.12 6.38 -7.79
CA SER A 59 1.83 7.45 -6.83
C SER A 59 0.38 7.89 -7.00
N PHE A 60 -0.29 8.21 -5.90
CA PHE A 60 -1.69 8.61 -5.87
C PHE A 60 -1.92 9.77 -4.92
N THR A 61 -2.93 10.57 -5.23
CA THR A 61 -3.31 11.78 -4.49
C THR A 61 -4.75 11.72 -3.97
N SER A 62 -5.46 10.63 -4.25
CA SER A 62 -6.85 10.44 -3.83
C SER A 62 -7.18 8.98 -3.54
N LEU A 63 -8.18 8.76 -2.68
CA LEU A 63 -8.65 7.40 -2.35
C LEU A 63 -9.16 6.65 -3.59
N ARG A 64 -9.77 7.38 -4.54
CA ARG A 64 -10.27 6.79 -5.79
C ARG A 64 -9.13 6.20 -6.63
N GLU A 65 -8.03 6.91 -6.80
CA GLU A 65 -6.87 6.42 -7.55
C GLU A 65 -6.28 5.16 -6.91
N LEU A 66 -6.22 5.12 -5.58
CA LEU A 66 -5.80 3.92 -4.85
C LEU A 66 -6.76 2.73 -5.09
N GLN A 67 -8.07 2.97 -5.07
CA GLN A 67 -9.09 1.94 -5.32
C GLN A 67 -9.02 1.41 -6.75
N GLU A 68 -8.91 2.28 -7.75
CA GLU A 68 -8.74 1.90 -9.16
C GLU A 68 -7.48 1.05 -9.34
N TRP A 69 -6.37 1.44 -8.70
CA TRP A 69 -5.14 0.64 -8.74
C TRP A 69 -5.32 -0.76 -8.13
N PHE A 70 -6.03 -0.87 -6.99
CA PHE A 70 -6.32 -2.16 -6.35
C PHE A 70 -7.12 -3.09 -7.28
N GLU A 71 -8.16 -2.56 -7.93
CA GLU A 71 -9.01 -3.31 -8.85
C GLU A 71 -8.21 -3.81 -10.07
N GLU A 72 -7.33 -2.97 -10.62
CA GLU A 72 -6.55 -3.29 -11.81
C GLU A 72 -5.37 -4.24 -11.55
N ASN A 73 -4.73 -4.16 -10.38
CA ASN A 73 -3.45 -4.83 -10.13
C ASN A 73 -3.54 -6.06 -9.21
N ILE A 74 -4.49 -6.07 -8.26
CA ILE A 74 -4.63 -7.18 -7.31
C ILE A 74 -6.05 -7.76 -7.24
N GLY A 75 -7.00 -7.19 -7.98
CA GLY A 75 -8.38 -7.67 -8.07
C GLY A 75 -9.17 -7.47 -6.77
N GLU A 76 -8.76 -6.51 -5.95
CA GLU A 76 -9.41 -6.14 -4.69
C GLU A 76 -10.15 -4.80 -4.82
#